data_AF-A0AAW0F4B2-F1
#
_entry.id   AF-A0AAW0F4B2-F1
#
_cell.length_a   1.000
_cell.length_b   1.000
_cell.length_c   1.000
_cell.angle_alpha   90.00
_cell.angle_beta   90.00
_cell.angle_gamma   90.00
#
_symmetry.space_group_name_H-M   'P 1'
#
loop_
_entity.id
_entity.type
_entity.pdbx_description
1 polymer ?
#
loop_
_entity_poly.entity_id
_entity_poly.type
_entity_poly.pdbx_seq_one_letter_code
_entity_poly.pdbx_strand_id
1 'polypeptide(L)'
;MISELSLECQLELLAAPATTPSGRFLTHPLVPRQAKIRIARLPQYRSLKSSITHLAAVVREGLWMQRTWRQYESIWGRLNAYARQGNLPLSDQSGTMLVNDLTVAPTTKVGYANQLANLFKKMGLPSDTLRTYAQAQRAQGSARPTHQAPPIPKTVLVSIAEQQTERLKIGLLLAWKTAFRWDDIARMTKRTICSTADDDVILDFGCATKTSRTRPFRPELLVTITGDFTADIATYLRQVLRRKATGKDTPLSPLRDTPDPRGSPAGRVPCPQHQAWGADARHGTHGGDQHPTALGGGPRQACI
;
A
#
# COMPACT_ATOMS: atom_id res chain seq x y z
N MET A 1 -32.58 -29.14 12.90
CA MET A 1 -33.02 -30.52 12.59
C MET A 1 -33.11 -30.64 11.08
N ILE A 2 -32.55 -31.73 10.53
CA ILE A 2 -32.35 -32.08 9.10
C ILE A 2 -31.12 -31.38 8.47
N SER A 3 -29.87 -31.86 8.71
CA SER A 3 -29.11 -32.98 8.07
C SER A 3 -28.54 -32.58 6.69
N GLU A 4 -27.25 -32.23 6.53
CA GLU A 4 -26.04 -33.07 6.46
C GLU A 4 -26.17 -34.36 5.62
N LEU A 5 -25.44 -34.40 4.49
CA LEU A 5 -24.58 -35.48 3.96
C LEU A 5 -24.61 -35.53 2.42
N SER A 6 -23.46 -35.29 1.78
CA SER A 6 -23.09 -35.98 0.54
C SER A 6 -21.57 -35.88 0.33
N LEU A 7 -20.91 -36.95 0.75
CA LEU A 7 -19.54 -37.33 0.43
C LEU A 7 -19.61 -38.85 0.20
N GLU A 8 -18.81 -39.36 -0.73
CA GLU A 8 -18.61 -40.79 -1.10
C GLU A 8 -19.42 -41.32 -2.30
N CYS A 9 -18.71 -41.42 -3.43
CA CYS A 9 -18.77 -42.62 -4.29
C CYS A 9 -17.42 -42.78 -5.00
N GLN A 10 -16.58 -43.63 -4.41
CA GLN A 10 -15.44 -44.28 -5.05
C GLN A 10 -15.92 -45.55 -5.81
N LEU A 11 -15.19 -45.92 -6.87
CA LEU A 11 -14.77 -47.28 -7.30
C LEU A 11 -15.82 -48.41 -7.19
N GLU A 12 -16.21 -49.15 -8.22
CA GLU A 12 -15.43 -49.98 -9.16
C GLU A 12 -16.40 -50.45 -10.26
N LEU A 13 -15.93 -50.66 -11.49
CA LEU A 13 -16.41 -51.80 -12.30
C LEU A 13 -15.37 -52.17 -13.38
N LEU A 14 -14.92 -53.41 -13.31
CA LEU A 14 -13.96 -54.08 -14.21
C LEU A 14 -14.66 -54.84 -15.36
N ALA A 15 -13.85 -55.16 -16.38
CA ALA A 15 -14.02 -56.12 -17.49
C ALA A 15 -14.77 -55.60 -18.75
N ALA A 16 -14.31 -55.74 -20.00
CA ALA A 16 -13.14 -56.32 -20.71
C ALA A 16 -13.25 -55.86 -22.20
N PRO A 17 -12.54 -56.39 -23.24
CA PRO A 17 -11.14 -56.82 -23.41
C PRO A 17 -10.40 -56.13 -24.61
N ALA A 18 -9.06 -56.27 -24.58
CA ALA A 18 -8.06 -56.37 -25.65
C ALA A 18 -8.28 -55.80 -27.07
N THR A 19 -7.34 -54.93 -27.50
CA THR A 19 -6.66 -55.06 -28.80
C THR A 19 -5.34 -54.30 -28.81
N THR A 20 -4.27 -55.03 -29.11
CA THR A 20 -2.89 -54.57 -29.33
C THR A 20 -2.80 -53.71 -30.61
N PRO A 21 -1.84 -52.79 -30.72
CA PRO A 21 -0.73 -53.12 -31.61
C PRO A 21 0.66 -52.74 -31.09
N SER A 22 1.58 -53.58 -31.56
CA SER A 22 3.02 -53.58 -31.36
C SER A 22 3.69 -52.29 -31.84
N GLY A 23 4.55 -51.72 -31.00
CA GLY A 23 5.38 -50.56 -31.33
C GLY A 23 6.61 -50.51 -30.42
N ARG A 24 7.67 -51.20 -30.83
CA ARG A 24 8.99 -51.21 -30.19
C ARG A 24 9.53 -49.78 -30.04
N PHE A 25 9.70 -49.31 -28.81
CA PHE A 25 10.63 -48.23 -28.49
C PHE A 25 11.63 -48.70 -27.45
N LEU A 26 12.89 -48.37 -27.74
CA LEU A 26 14.10 -48.81 -27.08
C LEU A 26 14.13 -48.38 -25.61
N THR A 27 14.25 -49.34 -24.71
CA THR A 27 14.52 -49.11 -23.30
C THR A 27 16.00 -48.79 -23.11
N HIS A 28 16.32 -47.52 -22.87
CA HIS A 28 17.58 -47.15 -22.24
C HIS A 28 17.46 -47.39 -20.72
N PRO A 29 18.38 -48.14 -20.09
CA PRO A 29 18.40 -48.25 -18.64
C PRO A 29 18.93 -46.93 -18.04
N LEU A 30 18.03 -46.11 -17.51
CA LEU A 30 18.40 -45.00 -16.63
C LEU A 30 18.82 -45.57 -15.28
N VAL A 31 20.14 -45.68 -15.11
CA VAL A 31 20.79 -45.93 -13.82
C VAL A 31 20.40 -44.80 -12.85
N PRO A 32 19.79 -45.08 -11.68
CA PRO A 32 19.64 -44.07 -10.65
C PRO A 32 21.00 -43.83 -10.00
N ARG A 33 21.74 -42.83 -10.52
CA ARG A 33 22.85 -42.24 -9.79
C ARG A 33 22.26 -41.62 -8.53
N GLN A 34 22.49 -42.23 -7.38
CA GLN A 34 22.27 -41.61 -6.07
C GLN A 34 23.11 -40.33 -6.01
N ALA A 35 22.53 -39.21 -6.44
CA ALA A 35 23.05 -37.90 -6.15
C ALA A 35 22.91 -37.72 -4.65
N LYS A 36 24.02 -37.95 -3.94
CA LYS A 36 24.18 -37.59 -2.55
C LYS A 36 24.06 -36.06 -2.51
N ILE A 37 22.83 -35.56 -2.37
CA ILE A 37 22.57 -34.13 -2.18
C ILE A 37 23.16 -33.81 -0.81
N ARG A 38 24.43 -33.42 -0.82
CA ARG A 38 25.01 -32.63 0.26
C ARG A 38 24.23 -31.33 0.24
N ILE A 39 23.22 -31.23 1.10
CA ILE A 39 22.69 -29.93 1.52
C ILE A 39 23.89 -29.23 2.16
N ALA A 40 24.58 -28.41 1.37
CA ALA A 40 25.55 -27.48 1.91
C ALA A 40 24.77 -26.69 2.96
N ARG A 41 25.16 -26.82 4.23
CA ARG A 41 24.61 -26.00 5.30
C ARG A 41 24.79 -24.57 4.82
N LEU A 42 23.70 -23.91 4.44
CA LEU A 42 23.69 -22.48 4.15
C LEU A 42 24.38 -21.83 5.34
N PRO A 43 25.29 -20.87 5.13
CA PRO A 43 25.98 -20.20 6.22
C PRO A 43 24.90 -19.69 7.18
N GLN A 44 24.81 -20.34 8.35
CA GLN A 44 23.97 -19.87 9.43
C GLN A 44 24.48 -18.48 9.75
N TYR A 45 23.73 -17.45 9.34
CA TYR A 45 24.13 -16.08 9.58
C TYR A 45 24.33 -15.91 11.08
N ARG A 46 25.60 -15.72 11.47
CA ARG A 46 26.01 -15.49 12.84
C ARG A 46 25.43 -14.16 13.32
N SER A 47 24.36 -14.28 14.09
CA SER A 47 23.65 -13.26 14.84
C SER A 47 22.90 -12.18 14.03
N LEU A 48 21.64 -11.96 14.43
CA LEU A 48 20.75 -10.88 13.98
C LEU A 48 21.44 -9.50 13.90
N LYS A 49 22.38 -9.25 14.81
CA LYS A 49 23.08 -7.96 14.92
C LYS A 49 23.92 -7.67 13.69
N SER A 50 24.65 -8.65 13.15
CA SER A 50 25.54 -8.44 11.99
C SER A 50 24.76 -8.09 10.72
N SER A 51 23.64 -8.78 10.44
CA SER A 51 22.78 -8.51 9.29
C SER A 51 22.11 -7.13 9.37
N ILE A 52 21.66 -6.71 10.56
CA ILE A 52 21.08 -5.38 10.77
C ILE A 52 22.15 -4.30 10.65
N THR A 53 23.36 -4.50 11.18
CA THR A 53 24.45 -3.53 11.06
C THR A 53 24.88 -3.36 9.60
N HIS A 54 24.94 -4.44 8.81
CA HIS A 54 25.23 -4.38 7.38
C HIS A 54 24.13 -3.64 6.61
N LEU A 55 22.85 -3.95 6.87
CA LEU A 55 21.72 -3.22 6.27
C LEU A 55 21.71 -1.74 6.69
N ALA A 56 22.00 -1.43 7.96
CA ALA A 56 22.08 -0.07 8.46
C ALA A 56 23.27 0.72 7.88
N ALA A 57 24.36 0.03 7.51
CA ALA A 57 25.49 0.64 6.80
C ALA A 57 25.09 1.03 5.36
N VAL A 58 24.44 0.13 4.62
CA VAL A 58 23.89 0.39 3.28
C VAL A 58 22.85 1.53 3.29
N VAL A 59 22.12 1.69 4.39
CA VAL A 59 21.15 2.78 4.58
C VAL A 59 21.85 4.11 4.89
N ARG A 60 22.94 4.08 5.65
CA ARG A 60 23.76 5.26 5.95
C ARG A 60 24.35 5.89 4.68
N GLU A 61 24.54 5.11 3.62
CA GLU A 61 24.97 5.59 2.31
C GLU A 61 23.89 6.39 1.54
N GLY A 62 22.72 6.66 2.15
CA GLY A 62 21.72 7.56 1.59
C GLY A 62 20.95 6.97 0.39
N LEU A 63 21.04 5.66 0.18
CA LEU A 63 20.40 4.99 -0.96
C LEU A 63 18.87 4.96 -0.85
N TRP A 64 18.30 4.94 0.36
CA TRP A 64 16.87 4.81 0.60
C TRP A 64 16.28 6.01 1.36
N MET A 65 15.02 6.33 1.09
CA MET A 65 14.26 7.28 1.91
C MET A 65 14.00 6.68 3.31
N GLN A 66 13.98 7.53 4.35
CA GLN A 66 13.79 7.10 5.75
C GLN A 66 12.52 6.25 5.95
N ARG A 67 11.42 6.60 5.26
CA ARG A 67 10.17 5.84 5.32
C ARG A 67 10.33 4.42 4.78
N THR A 68 11.01 4.28 3.65
CA THR A 68 11.31 2.99 3.03
C THR A 68 12.15 2.13 3.97
N TRP A 69 13.17 2.71 4.62
CA TRP A 69 13.97 1.98 5.60
C TRP A 69 13.16 1.49 6.80
N ARG A 70 12.34 2.35 7.41
CA ARG A 70 11.48 1.94 8.54
C ARG A 70 10.54 0.79 8.17
N GLN A 71 10.05 0.76 6.93
CA GLN A 71 9.24 -0.36 6.43
C GLN A 71 10.05 -1.66 6.34
N TYR A 72 11.26 -1.58 5.79
CA TYR A 72 12.18 -2.72 5.72
C TYR A 72 12.58 -3.25 7.10
N GLU A 73 12.92 -2.36 8.03
CA GLU A 73 13.23 -2.71 9.42
C GLU A 73 12.04 -3.39 10.10
N SER A 74 10.83 -2.85 9.93
CA SER A 74 9.60 -3.41 10.49
C SER A 74 9.31 -4.82 9.96
N ILE A 75 9.34 -5.03 8.64
CA ILE A 75 9.04 -6.35 8.07
C ILE A 75 10.13 -7.38 8.37
N TRP A 76 11.41 -6.95 8.40
CA TRP A 76 12.53 -7.80 8.80
C TRP A 76 12.43 -8.20 10.28
N GLY A 77 12.09 -7.26 11.16
CA GLY A 77 11.84 -7.54 12.58
C GLY A 77 10.74 -8.58 12.77
N ARG A 78 9.63 -8.46 12.02
CA ARG A 78 8.54 -9.45 12.02
C ARG A 78 8.99 -10.83 11.55
N LEU A 79 9.77 -10.91 10.47
CA LEU A 79 10.32 -12.18 9.99
C LEU A 79 11.22 -12.86 11.02
N ASN A 80 12.07 -12.09 11.71
CA ASN A 80 12.92 -12.64 12.75
C ASN A 80 12.14 -13.15 13.95
N ALA A 81 11.12 -12.41 14.38
CA ALA A 81 10.25 -12.85 15.48
C ALA A 81 9.51 -14.14 15.11
N TYR A 82 8.90 -14.17 13.92
CA TYR A 82 8.19 -15.34 13.39
C TYR A 82 9.09 -16.57 13.26
N ALA A 83 10.28 -16.40 12.66
CA ALA A 83 11.24 -17.49 12.51
C ALA A 83 11.72 -18.03 13.87
N ARG A 84 11.99 -17.16 14.85
CA ARG A 84 12.37 -17.59 16.20
C ARG A 84 11.25 -18.35 16.91
N GLN A 85 10.03 -17.84 16.81
CA GLN A 85 8.87 -18.46 17.45
C GLN A 85 8.59 -19.86 16.88
N GLY A 86 8.70 -20.02 15.56
CA GLY A 86 8.50 -21.31 14.89
C GLY A 86 9.74 -22.20 14.82
N ASN A 87 10.87 -21.78 15.40
CA ASN A 87 12.18 -22.42 15.21
C ASN A 87 12.51 -22.70 13.73
N LEU A 88 12.15 -21.75 12.86
CA LEU A 88 12.33 -21.83 11.42
C LEU A 88 13.64 -21.16 10.99
N PRO A 89 14.28 -21.62 9.90
CA PRO A 89 15.43 -20.92 9.33
C PRO A 89 15.02 -19.55 8.75
N LEU A 90 15.90 -18.55 8.83
CA LEU A 90 15.71 -17.28 8.11
C LEU A 90 15.91 -17.49 6.62
N SER A 91 14.84 -17.90 5.95
CA SER A 91 14.82 -18.32 4.56
C SER A 91 13.69 -17.66 3.77
N ASP A 92 13.79 -17.76 2.45
CA ASP A 92 12.80 -17.27 1.50
C ASP A 92 11.42 -17.94 1.72
N GLN A 93 11.43 -19.22 2.08
CA GLN A 93 10.24 -19.99 2.44
C GLN A 93 9.59 -19.45 3.71
N SER A 94 10.36 -19.22 4.77
CA SER A 94 9.84 -18.66 6.03
C SER A 94 9.34 -17.23 5.85
N GLY A 95 9.95 -16.46 4.95
CA GLY A 95 9.43 -15.16 4.51
C GLY A 95 8.08 -15.28 3.84
N THR A 96 7.92 -16.23 2.93
CA THR A 96 6.64 -16.51 2.26
C THR A 96 5.57 -16.95 3.27
N MET A 97 5.90 -17.86 4.19
CA MET A 97 4.98 -18.33 5.24
C MET A 97 4.52 -17.16 6.14
N LEU A 98 5.45 -16.33 6.61
CA LEU A 98 5.11 -15.12 7.37
C LEU A 98 4.09 -14.27 6.60
N VAL A 99 4.40 -13.92 5.34
CA VAL A 99 3.54 -13.01 4.56
C VAL A 99 2.16 -13.64 4.32
N ASN A 100 2.11 -14.96 4.16
CA ASN A 100 0.86 -15.69 4.02
C ASN A 100 0.01 -15.64 5.30
N ASP A 101 0.63 -15.81 6.46
CA ASP A 101 -0.03 -15.84 7.76
C ASP A 101 -0.50 -14.46 8.23
N LEU A 102 0.06 -13.37 7.67
CA LEU A 102 -0.43 -12.03 7.95
C LEU A 102 -1.87 -11.86 7.44
N THR A 103 -2.76 -11.46 8.34
CA THR A 103 -4.17 -11.14 8.07
C THR A 103 -4.34 -9.76 7.42
N VAL A 104 -3.72 -9.59 6.24
CA VAL A 104 -3.75 -8.35 5.45
C VAL A 104 -4.25 -8.59 4.03
N ALA A 105 -4.67 -7.52 3.35
CA ALA A 105 -5.12 -7.57 1.97
C ALA A 105 -4.04 -8.16 1.03
N PRO A 106 -4.43 -8.86 -0.06
CA PRO A 106 -3.47 -9.45 -1.02
C PRO A 106 -2.47 -8.44 -1.57
N THR A 107 -2.91 -7.21 -1.85
CA THR A 107 -2.03 -6.11 -2.31
C THR A 107 -0.94 -5.77 -1.28
N THR A 108 -1.28 -5.78 0.01
CA THR A 108 -0.32 -5.60 1.10
C THR A 108 0.64 -6.79 1.20
N LYS A 109 0.15 -8.03 1.00
CA LYS A 109 1.01 -9.23 0.94
C LYS A 109 2.03 -9.15 -0.19
N VAL A 110 1.61 -8.70 -1.38
CA VAL A 110 2.52 -8.40 -2.50
C VAL A 110 3.58 -7.39 -2.07
N GLY A 111 3.18 -6.30 -1.40
CA GLY A 111 4.10 -5.29 -0.88
C GLY A 111 5.16 -5.87 0.05
N TYR A 112 4.76 -6.63 1.06
CA TYR A 112 5.68 -7.27 2.00
C TYR A 112 6.59 -8.32 1.33
N ALA A 113 6.05 -9.14 0.43
CA ALA A 113 6.83 -10.14 -0.29
C ALA A 113 7.92 -9.49 -1.16
N ASN A 114 7.61 -8.41 -1.89
CA ASN A 114 8.63 -7.69 -2.67
C ASN A 114 9.68 -7.01 -1.78
N GLN A 115 9.28 -6.47 -0.62
CA GLN A 115 10.22 -5.90 0.34
C GLN A 115 11.19 -6.98 0.86
N LEU A 116 10.68 -8.11 1.32
CA LEU A 116 11.54 -9.21 1.75
C LEU A 116 12.43 -9.71 0.61
N ALA A 117 11.90 -9.90 -0.61
CA ALA A 117 12.70 -10.32 -1.75
C ALA A 117 13.85 -9.34 -2.07
N ASN A 118 13.59 -8.02 -1.97
CA ASN A 118 14.62 -7.00 -2.16
C ASN A 118 15.68 -7.02 -1.05
N LEU A 119 15.28 -7.24 0.20
CA LEU A 119 16.23 -7.41 1.32
C LEU A 119 17.11 -8.63 1.09
N PHE A 120 16.50 -9.77 0.75
CA PHE A 120 17.22 -11.02 0.50
C PHE A 120 18.21 -10.84 -0.64
N LYS A 121 17.79 -10.24 -1.76
CA LYS A 121 18.68 -9.89 -2.87
C LYS A 121 19.87 -9.04 -2.41
N LYS A 122 19.65 -8.04 -1.55
CA LYS A 122 20.72 -7.16 -1.03
C LYS A 122 21.66 -7.88 -0.05
N MET A 123 21.21 -8.92 0.63
CA MET A 123 22.03 -9.78 1.49
C MET A 123 22.68 -10.95 0.73
N GLY A 124 22.49 -11.05 -0.59
CA GLY A 124 22.97 -12.19 -1.38
C GLY A 124 22.23 -13.51 -1.10
N LEU A 125 21.01 -13.43 -0.57
CA LEU A 125 20.16 -14.60 -0.28
C LEU A 125 19.20 -14.90 -1.45
N PRO A 126 18.83 -16.19 -1.66
CA PRO A 126 17.80 -16.58 -2.62
C PRO A 126 16.45 -15.88 -2.34
N SER A 127 15.69 -15.51 -3.37
CA SER A 127 14.42 -14.77 -3.22
C SER A 127 13.32 -15.21 -4.20
N ASP A 128 13.49 -16.39 -4.81
CA ASP A 128 12.65 -16.84 -5.93
C ASP A 128 11.23 -17.23 -5.46
N THR A 129 11.12 -17.80 -4.27
CA THR A 129 9.85 -18.19 -3.62
C THR A 129 9.02 -16.96 -3.31
N LEU A 130 9.61 -15.95 -2.65
CA LEU A 130 8.93 -14.68 -2.35
C LEU A 130 8.48 -13.96 -3.61
N ARG A 131 9.27 -13.99 -4.69
CA ARG A 131 8.89 -13.40 -5.98
C ARG A 131 7.73 -14.13 -6.64
N THR A 132 7.80 -15.45 -6.67
CA THR A 132 6.74 -16.32 -7.21
C THR A 132 5.45 -16.13 -6.42
N TYR A 133 5.56 -16.08 -5.08
CA TYR A 133 4.45 -15.78 -4.19
C TYR A 133 3.86 -14.39 -4.47
N ALA A 134 4.69 -13.35 -4.63
CA ALA A 134 4.23 -12.01 -4.96
C ALA A 134 3.51 -11.97 -6.31
N GLN A 135 3.94 -12.75 -7.30
CA GLN A 135 3.25 -12.88 -8.59
C GLN A 135 1.89 -13.56 -8.43
N ALA A 136 1.81 -14.67 -7.70
CA ALA A 136 0.56 -15.36 -7.40
C ALA A 136 -0.43 -14.44 -6.65
N GLN A 137 0.04 -13.70 -5.65
CA GLN A 137 -0.78 -12.75 -4.90
C GLN A 137 -1.24 -11.56 -5.75
N ARG A 138 -0.46 -11.11 -6.75
CA ARG A 138 -0.92 -10.08 -7.69
C ARG A 138 -2.09 -10.59 -8.54
N ALA A 139 -2.02 -11.82 -9.03
CA ALA A 139 -3.12 -12.44 -9.78
C ALA A 139 -4.38 -12.63 -8.93
N GLN A 140 -4.23 -12.94 -7.64
CA GLN A 140 -5.36 -12.97 -6.70
C GLN A 140 -5.90 -11.57 -6.39
N GLY A 141 -5.01 -10.59 -6.28
CA GLY A 141 -5.35 -9.20 -6.00
C GLY A 141 -6.08 -8.49 -7.13
N SER A 142 -5.82 -8.85 -8.40
CA SER A 142 -6.50 -8.24 -9.55
C SER A 142 -8.00 -8.54 -9.61
N ALA A 143 -8.45 -9.60 -8.93
CA ALA A 143 -9.87 -9.89 -8.80
C ALA A 143 -10.60 -8.93 -7.83
N ARG A 144 -9.86 -8.18 -6.99
CA ARG A 144 -10.44 -7.24 -6.04
C ARG A 144 -10.38 -5.82 -6.61
N PRO A 145 -11.52 -5.12 -6.76
CA PRO A 145 -11.51 -3.74 -7.22
C PRO A 145 -10.71 -2.86 -6.24
N THR A 146 -9.89 -1.96 -6.80
CA THR A 146 -9.16 -0.99 -5.98
C THR A 146 -10.15 0.06 -5.48
N HIS A 147 -10.30 0.17 -4.16
CA HIS A 147 -11.09 1.25 -3.58
C HIS A 147 -10.37 2.58 -3.83
N GLN A 148 -10.99 3.43 -4.65
CA GLN A 148 -10.58 4.81 -4.83
C GLN A 148 -11.45 5.72 -3.96
N ALA A 149 -10.88 6.81 -3.46
CA ALA A 149 -11.65 7.81 -2.73
C ALA A 149 -12.64 8.46 -3.73
N PRO A 150 -13.94 8.56 -3.39
CA PRO A 150 -14.89 9.22 -4.27
C PRO A 150 -14.54 10.71 -4.40
N PRO A 151 -14.79 11.33 -5.57
CA PRO A 151 -14.60 12.77 -5.74
C PRO A 151 -15.43 13.56 -4.72
N ILE A 152 -14.81 14.55 -4.07
CA ILE A 152 -15.52 15.42 -3.13
C ILE A 152 -16.31 16.51 -3.89
N PRO A 153 -17.63 16.63 -3.67
CA PRO A 153 -18.40 17.72 -4.26
C PRO A 153 -17.93 19.09 -3.75
N LYS A 154 -17.98 20.11 -4.62
CA LYS A 154 -17.57 21.48 -4.29
C LYS A 154 -18.28 22.03 -3.04
N THR A 155 -19.58 21.78 -2.90
CA THR A 155 -20.38 22.25 -1.76
C THR A 155 -19.92 21.66 -0.43
N VAL A 156 -19.59 20.37 -0.42
CA VAL A 156 -19.06 19.66 0.75
C VAL A 156 -17.65 20.14 1.08
N LEU A 157 -16.82 20.38 0.06
CA LEU A 157 -15.49 20.96 0.28
C LEU A 157 -15.56 22.33 0.95
N VAL A 158 -16.44 23.21 0.46
CA VAL A 158 -16.61 24.56 1.01
C VAL A 158 -17.06 24.51 2.46
N SER A 159 -18.06 23.69 2.79
CA SER A 159 -18.56 23.57 4.17
C SER A 159 -17.50 23.03 5.13
N ILE A 160 -16.70 22.05 4.71
CA ILE A 160 -15.57 21.55 5.50
C ILE A 160 -14.53 22.65 5.67
N ALA A 161 -14.16 23.33 4.58
CA ALA A 161 -13.08 24.31 4.56
C ALA A 161 -13.39 25.54 5.41
N GLU A 162 -14.66 25.97 5.50
CA GLU A 162 -15.11 27.08 6.35
C GLU A 162 -14.94 26.80 7.86
N GLN A 163 -14.95 25.53 8.25
CA GLN A 163 -14.74 25.11 9.65
C GLN A 163 -13.26 24.99 10.02
N GLN A 164 -12.35 25.10 9.04
CA GLN A 164 -10.93 24.94 9.26
C GLN A 164 -10.21 26.28 9.42
N THR A 165 -9.00 26.22 9.98
CA THR A 165 -8.08 27.36 9.95
C THR A 165 -7.80 27.78 8.50
N GLU A 166 -7.55 29.08 8.27
CA GLU A 166 -7.27 29.63 6.92
C GLU A 166 -6.18 28.83 6.19
N ARG A 167 -5.13 28.41 6.90
CA ARG A 167 -4.05 27.58 6.35
C ARG A 167 -4.54 26.23 5.82
N LEU A 168 -5.37 25.53 6.60
CA LEU A 168 -5.92 24.23 6.21
C LEU A 168 -6.98 24.38 5.11
N LYS A 169 -7.81 25.43 5.17
CA LYS A 169 -8.74 25.82 4.11
C LYS A 169 -8.01 25.96 2.77
N ILE A 170 -6.95 26.76 2.72
CA ILE A 170 -6.18 26.95 1.48
C ILE A 170 -5.50 25.64 1.05
N GLY A 171 -5.00 24.83 1.98
CA GLY A 171 -4.46 23.50 1.67
C GLY A 171 -5.49 22.58 1.02
N LEU A 172 -6.73 22.56 1.51
CA LEU A 172 -7.85 21.80 0.95
C LEU A 172 -8.21 22.30 -0.46
N LEU A 173 -8.31 23.62 -0.64
CA LEU A 173 -8.63 24.22 -1.93
C LEU A 173 -7.53 23.94 -2.97
N LEU A 174 -6.26 24.03 -2.57
CA LEU A 174 -5.12 23.65 -3.42
C LEU A 174 -5.19 22.17 -3.81
N ALA A 175 -5.38 21.26 -2.84
CA ALA A 175 -5.50 19.83 -3.11
C ALA A 175 -6.63 19.52 -4.10
N TRP A 176 -7.78 20.18 -3.94
CA TRP A 176 -8.93 20.00 -4.81
C TRP A 176 -8.70 20.55 -6.22
N LYS A 177 -8.13 21.76 -6.37
CA LYS A 177 -7.90 22.39 -7.68
C LYS A 177 -6.79 21.72 -8.50
N THR A 178 -5.81 21.12 -7.83
CA THR A 178 -4.57 20.65 -8.48
C THR A 178 -4.38 19.14 -8.46
N ALA A 179 -5.22 18.42 -7.71
CA ALA A 179 -5.05 17.00 -7.40
C ALA A 179 -3.67 16.66 -6.80
N PHE A 180 -2.98 17.63 -6.19
CA PHE A 180 -1.71 17.37 -5.54
C PHE A 180 -1.86 16.59 -4.24
N ARG A 181 -0.82 15.81 -3.93
CA ARG A 181 -0.74 15.08 -2.67
C ARG A 181 -0.54 16.05 -1.52
N TRP A 182 -1.09 15.73 -0.35
CA TRP A 182 -0.87 16.47 0.89
C TRP A 182 0.60 16.72 1.20
N ASP A 183 1.44 15.73 0.96
CA ASP A 183 2.88 15.83 1.15
C ASP A 183 3.54 16.88 0.24
N ASP A 184 3.02 17.07 -0.98
CA ASP A 184 3.55 18.05 -1.93
C ASP A 184 3.12 19.46 -1.55
N ILE A 185 1.85 19.63 -1.16
CA ILE A 185 1.31 20.90 -0.64
C ILE A 185 2.04 21.31 0.64
N ALA A 186 2.28 20.37 1.56
CA ALA A 186 2.99 20.62 2.81
C ALA A 186 4.47 21.01 2.59
N ARG A 187 5.06 20.61 1.48
CA ARG A 187 6.44 20.96 1.09
C ARG A 187 6.54 22.24 0.26
N MET A 188 5.42 22.89 -0.08
CA MET A 188 5.44 24.14 -0.82
C MET A 188 6.29 25.19 -0.11
N THR A 189 7.09 25.91 -0.89
CA THR A 189 7.94 26.99 -0.41
C THR A 189 7.65 28.26 -1.20
N LYS A 190 8.25 29.39 -0.83
CA LYS A 190 8.09 30.61 -1.64
C LYS A 190 8.56 30.42 -3.08
N ARG A 191 9.58 29.58 -3.30
CA ARG A 191 10.13 29.32 -4.63
C ARG A 191 9.18 28.54 -5.52
N THR A 192 8.21 27.83 -4.92
CA THR A 192 7.17 27.11 -5.67
C THR A 192 6.02 28.02 -6.08
N ILE A 193 6.03 29.30 -5.70
CA ILE A 193 5.00 30.28 -6.07
C ILE A 193 5.58 31.19 -7.15
N CYS A 194 5.15 31.00 -8.39
CA CYS A 194 5.66 31.75 -9.54
C CYS A 194 4.84 33.03 -9.79
N SER A 195 3.51 32.94 -9.66
CA SER A 195 2.60 34.07 -9.82
C SER A 195 1.42 33.96 -8.84
N THR A 196 0.91 35.11 -8.40
CA THR A 196 -0.26 35.23 -7.52
C THR A 196 -1.16 36.38 -7.96
N ALA A 197 -1.52 36.42 -9.25
CA ALA A 197 -2.54 37.36 -9.69
C ALA A 197 -3.92 36.90 -9.18
N ASP A 198 -4.90 37.79 -9.24
CA ASP A 198 -6.23 37.48 -8.70
C ASP A 198 -6.99 36.47 -9.57
N ASP A 199 -6.74 36.49 -10.88
CA ASP A 199 -7.36 35.60 -11.85
C ASP A 199 -6.56 34.31 -12.10
N ASP A 200 -5.24 34.33 -11.83
CA ASP A 200 -4.36 33.19 -12.01
C ASP A 200 -3.29 33.05 -10.92
N VAL A 201 -3.12 31.81 -10.44
CA VAL A 201 -2.03 31.44 -9.54
C VAL A 201 -1.17 30.39 -10.24
N ILE A 202 0.12 30.68 -10.41
CA ILE A 202 1.07 29.78 -11.05
C ILE A 202 1.99 29.20 -9.98
N LEU A 203 2.03 27.87 -9.89
CA LEU A 203 2.83 27.13 -8.92
C LEU A 203 3.81 26.18 -9.63
N ASP A 204 5.06 26.13 -9.16
CA ASP A 204 6.09 25.18 -9.60
C ASP A 204 6.32 24.10 -8.54
N PHE A 205 5.80 22.89 -8.80
CA PHE A 205 6.00 21.73 -7.93
C PHE A 205 7.26 20.91 -8.28
N GLY A 206 8.01 21.35 -9.29
CA GLY A 206 9.23 20.68 -9.75
C GLY A 206 10.42 20.79 -8.81
N CYS A 207 10.41 21.74 -7.90
CA CYS A 207 11.55 22.02 -7.03
C CYS A 207 11.93 20.88 -6.05
N ALA A 208 11.09 19.84 -5.85
CA ALA A 208 11.28 18.86 -4.78
C ALA A 208 11.37 17.37 -5.19
N THR A 209 11.24 17.00 -6.47
CA THR A 209 11.25 15.58 -6.86
C THR A 209 12.66 15.07 -7.15
N LYS A 210 12.94 13.78 -6.83
CA LYS A 210 14.24 13.14 -7.13
C LYS A 210 14.59 13.22 -8.64
N THR A 211 13.57 13.27 -9.49
CA THR A 211 13.66 13.33 -10.95
C THR A 211 13.89 14.73 -11.51
N SER A 212 13.62 15.81 -10.75
CA SER A 212 13.89 17.18 -11.19
C SER A 212 15.37 17.55 -11.07
N ARG A 213 16.16 16.86 -10.24
CA ARG A 213 17.62 17.05 -10.17
C ARG A 213 18.32 16.81 -11.50
N THR A 214 17.78 15.90 -12.32
CA THR A 214 18.35 15.55 -13.63
C THR A 214 17.81 16.43 -14.76
N ARG A 215 16.65 17.05 -14.57
CA ARG A 215 16.00 17.96 -15.53
C ARG A 215 15.31 19.08 -14.74
N PRO A 216 15.99 20.21 -14.52
CA PRO A 216 15.53 21.24 -13.58
C PRO A 216 14.27 21.96 -14.04
N PHE A 217 14.05 22.06 -15.36
CA PHE A 217 12.82 22.62 -15.90
C PHE A 217 11.96 21.52 -16.52
N ARG A 218 10.76 21.35 -15.98
CA ARG A 218 9.72 20.48 -16.55
C ARG A 218 8.42 21.27 -16.58
N PRO A 219 7.96 21.71 -17.77
CA PRO A 219 6.69 22.43 -17.91
C PRO A 219 5.50 21.66 -17.30
N GLU A 220 5.56 20.33 -17.34
CA GLU A 220 4.59 19.40 -16.72
C GLU A 220 4.41 19.61 -15.20
N LEU A 221 5.34 20.31 -14.53
CA LEU A 221 5.32 20.56 -13.09
C LEU A 221 4.85 21.97 -12.72
N LEU A 222 4.60 22.81 -13.74
CA LEU A 222 3.94 24.10 -13.58
C LEU A 222 2.42 23.87 -13.62
N VAL A 223 1.75 24.38 -12.60
CA VAL A 223 0.29 24.32 -12.51
C VAL A 223 -0.26 25.71 -12.43
N THR A 224 -1.22 26.00 -13.31
CA THR A 224 -1.98 27.25 -13.32
C THR A 224 -3.35 26.98 -12.72
N ILE A 225 -3.70 27.72 -11.67
CA ILE A 225 -5.00 27.66 -11.00
C ILE A 225 -5.80 28.88 -11.43
N THR A 226 -6.98 28.65 -11.99
CA THR A 226 -7.90 29.71 -12.44
C THR A 226 -9.34 29.41 -12.02
N GLY A 227 -10.20 30.43 -12.06
CA GLY A 227 -11.63 30.32 -11.74
C GLY A 227 -11.91 30.26 -10.24
N ASP A 228 -12.87 29.42 -9.84
CA ASP A 228 -13.32 29.33 -8.44
C ASP A 228 -12.17 29.20 -7.43
N PHE A 229 -12.27 29.98 -6.35
CA PHE A 229 -11.33 30.05 -5.21
C PHE A 229 -9.93 30.58 -5.52
N THR A 230 -9.65 30.98 -6.76
CA THR A 230 -8.32 31.47 -7.17
C THR A 230 -7.96 32.75 -6.42
N ALA A 231 -8.88 33.70 -6.31
CA ALA A 231 -8.66 34.94 -5.57
C ALA A 231 -8.35 34.72 -4.08
N ASP A 232 -9.03 33.75 -3.44
CA ASP A 232 -8.78 33.38 -2.04
C ASP A 232 -7.38 32.80 -1.87
N ILE A 233 -7.01 31.87 -2.76
CA ILE A 233 -5.68 31.24 -2.78
C ILE A 233 -4.60 32.31 -3.03
N ALA A 234 -4.79 33.16 -4.06
CA ALA A 234 -3.86 34.23 -4.40
C ALA A 234 -3.65 35.19 -3.23
N THR A 235 -4.74 35.62 -2.60
CA THR A 235 -4.70 36.51 -1.43
C THR A 235 -3.90 35.90 -0.29
N TYR A 236 -4.17 34.64 0.07
CA TYR A 236 -3.43 33.96 1.12
C TYR A 236 -1.94 33.81 0.79
N LEU A 237 -1.60 33.38 -0.43
CA LEU A 237 -0.21 33.22 -0.86
C LEU A 237 0.53 34.56 -0.84
N ARG A 238 -0.11 35.66 -1.29
CA ARG A 238 0.44 37.02 -1.18
C ARG A 238 0.73 37.40 0.28
N GLN A 239 -0.18 37.09 1.21
CA GLN A 239 0.06 37.34 2.64
C GLN A 239 1.26 36.54 3.17
N VAL A 240 1.37 35.25 2.80
CA VAL A 240 2.50 34.40 3.19
C VAL A 240 3.83 34.92 2.65
N LEU A 241 3.84 35.40 1.40
CA LEU A 241 5.02 36.02 0.81
C LEU A 241 5.44 37.29 1.57
N ARG A 242 4.47 38.14 1.95
CA ARG A 242 4.67 39.40 2.69
C ARG A 242 5.15 39.20 4.14
N ARG A 243 4.53 38.31 4.93
CA ARG A 243 4.84 38.11 6.37
C ARG A 243 6.30 37.73 6.65
N LYS A 244 6.98 37.10 5.70
CA LYS A 244 8.39 36.72 5.81
C LYS A 244 9.36 37.82 5.34
N ALA A 245 8.90 38.81 4.57
CA ALA A 245 9.73 39.98 4.23
C ALA A 245 9.95 40.88 5.47
N THR A 246 9.05 40.81 6.45
CA THR A 246 9.10 41.57 7.71
C THR A 246 9.82 40.83 8.86
N GLY A 247 10.51 39.71 8.59
CA GLY A 247 11.39 39.05 9.56
C GLY A 247 10.73 38.20 10.66
N LYS A 248 9.39 38.10 10.70
CA LYS A 248 8.70 37.12 11.56
C LYS A 248 8.62 35.77 10.85
N ASP A 249 9.69 35.00 10.94
CA ASP A 249 9.76 33.66 10.36
C ASP A 249 8.92 32.65 11.15
N THR A 250 7.67 32.45 10.74
CA THR A 250 7.01 31.15 10.95
C THR A 250 7.27 30.31 9.69
N PRO A 251 8.01 29.21 9.76
CA PRO A 251 8.08 28.27 8.65
C PRO A 251 6.66 27.79 8.28
N LEU A 252 6.41 27.54 6.98
CA LEU A 252 5.30 26.68 6.56
C LEU A 252 5.55 25.20 6.93
N SER A 253 6.50 24.92 7.83
CA SER A 253 6.88 23.56 8.27
C SER A 253 5.81 22.93 9.17
N PRO A 254 5.95 21.62 9.38
CA PRO A 254 4.99 20.65 8.93
C PRO A 254 3.76 20.68 9.84
N LEU A 255 2.67 20.08 9.35
CA LEU A 255 1.74 19.39 10.24
C LEU A 255 2.60 18.49 11.15
N ARG A 256 3.02 18.97 12.32
CA ARG A 256 3.79 18.16 13.26
C ARG A 256 2.87 16.99 13.59
N ASP A 257 3.38 15.78 13.42
CA ASP A 257 2.82 14.61 14.06
C ASP A 257 2.55 15.01 15.51
N THR A 258 1.27 15.19 15.86
CA THR A 258 0.88 15.21 17.26
C THR A 258 1.48 13.95 17.86
N PRO A 259 2.26 14.03 18.94
CA PRO A 259 2.77 12.84 19.59
C PRO A 259 1.58 11.92 19.87
N ASP A 260 1.65 10.69 19.38
CA ASP A 260 0.66 9.64 19.68
C ASP A 260 0.44 9.65 21.20
N PRO A 261 -0.77 9.90 21.72
CA PRO A 261 -1.01 9.95 23.15
C PRO A 261 -0.80 8.59 23.84
N ARG A 262 -0.41 7.53 23.11
CA ARG A 262 -0.15 6.19 23.64
C ARG A 262 1.30 5.97 24.10
N GLY A 263 1.92 7.00 24.65
CA GLY A 263 3.32 7.00 25.05
C GLY A 263 3.60 7.33 26.52
N SER A 264 2.90 6.74 27.50
CA SER A 264 3.50 6.50 28.82
C SER A 264 2.75 5.44 29.65
N PRO A 265 3.45 4.79 30.60
CA PRO A 265 3.15 3.43 31.05
C PRO A 265 2.33 3.39 32.35
N ALA A 266 1.84 2.18 32.65
CA ALA A 266 1.18 1.74 33.87
C ALA A 266 -0.34 2.00 33.97
N GLY A 267 -1.09 0.91 33.81
CA GLY A 267 -2.52 0.83 34.07
C GLY A 267 -3.13 -0.35 33.31
N ARG A 268 -2.97 -1.57 33.83
CA ARG A 268 -3.70 -2.74 33.30
C ARG A 268 -5.19 -2.48 33.47
N VAL A 269 -5.90 -2.32 32.36
CA VAL A 269 -7.35 -2.51 32.31
C VAL A 269 -7.59 -3.88 31.64
N PRO A 270 -8.30 -4.83 32.28
CA PRO A 270 -8.58 -6.13 31.68
C PRO A 270 -9.52 -5.96 30.47
N CYS A 271 -9.20 -6.61 29.35
CA CYS A 271 -10.17 -6.83 28.28
C CYS A 271 -11.32 -7.70 28.79
N PRO A 272 -12.59 -7.30 28.61
CA PRO A 272 -13.71 -8.20 28.80
C PRO A 272 -13.68 -9.30 27.73
N GLN A 273 -13.83 -10.52 28.20
CA GLN A 273 -13.94 -11.73 27.42
C GLN A 273 -15.18 -11.70 26.51
N HIS A 274 -15.06 -12.40 25.38
CA HIS A 274 -16.12 -12.90 24.53
C HIS A 274 -17.46 -13.12 25.25
N GLN A 275 -18.53 -12.50 24.74
CA GLN A 275 -19.86 -13.07 24.86
C GLN A 275 -20.51 -13.15 23.48
N ALA A 276 -20.92 -14.38 23.19
CA ALA A 276 -21.69 -14.81 22.05
C ALA A 276 -23.02 -14.04 21.95
N TRP A 277 -23.43 -13.72 20.73
CA TRP A 277 -24.81 -13.35 20.42
C TRP A 277 -25.34 -14.36 19.41
N GLY A 278 -26.19 -15.24 19.91
CA GLY A 278 -27.09 -16.07 19.13
C GLY A 278 -28.48 -15.45 19.06
N ALA A 279 -29.09 -15.61 17.89
CA ALA A 279 -30.49 -15.90 17.57
C ALA A 279 -31.66 -15.04 18.10
N ASP A 280 -32.56 -14.81 17.15
CA ASP A 280 -34.02 -14.63 17.21
C ASP A 280 -34.61 -13.26 17.59
N ALA A 281 -35.24 -12.61 16.60
CA ALA A 281 -36.71 -12.49 16.54
C ALA A 281 -37.18 -11.96 15.17
N ARG A 282 -38.40 -12.36 14.82
CA ARG A 282 -39.06 -12.27 13.51
C ARG A 282 -39.99 -11.05 13.41
N HIS A 283 -40.43 -10.83 12.17
CA HIS A 283 -41.71 -10.24 11.70
C HIS A 283 -41.78 -8.75 11.36
N GLY A 284 -42.26 -8.53 10.12
CA GLY A 284 -42.67 -7.24 9.56
C GLY A 284 -42.76 -7.28 8.04
N THR A 285 -43.80 -7.91 7.49
CA THR A 285 -44.17 -7.93 6.06
C THR A 285 -45.16 -6.81 5.69
N HIS A 286 -45.25 -6.53 4.38
CA HIS A 286 -46.10 -5.58 3.61
C HIS A 286 -45.48 -4.19 3.40
N GLY A 287 -45.45 -3.61 2.19
CA GLY A 287 -45.98 -3.95 0.87
C GLY A 287 -46.01 -2.66 0.03
N GLY A 288 -46.04 -2.74 -1.31
CA GLY A 288 -46.40 -1.59 -2.15
C GLY A 288 -45.58 -1.41 -3.42
N ASP A 289 -46.22 -1.74 -4.55
CA ASP A 289 -45.82 -1.53 -5.93
C ASP A 289 -45.49 -0.06 -6.31
N GLN A 290 -44.66 0.13 -7.35
CA GLN A 290 -45.02 0.77 -8.65
C GLN A 290 -43.77 1.26 -9.42
N HIS A 291 -43.63 0.74 -10.65
CA HIS A 291 -42.91 1.36 -11.78
C HIS A 291 -43.75 2.54 -12.33
N PRO A 292 -43.21 3.58 -13.03
CA PRO A 292 -42.53 3.39 -14.33
C PRO A 292 -41.41 4.39 -14.74
N THR A 293 -40.66 3.94 -15.75
CA THR A 293 -40.05 4.62 -16.93
C THR A 293 -39.61 6.10 -16.89
N ALA A 294 -38.33 6.36 -17.18
CA ALA A 294 -37.87 7.43 -18.09
C ALA A 294 -36.41 7.21 -18.54
N LEU A 295 -36.21 6.93 -19.83
CA LEU A 295 -34.92 7.00 -20.51
C LEU A 295 -34.69 8.45 -20.97
N GLY A 296 -33.73 9.13 -20.34
CA GLY A 296 -33.28 10.46 -20.73
C GLY A 296 -31.75 10.50 -20.78
N GLY A 297 -31.20 10.66 -21.97
CA GLY A 297 -29.77 10.81 -22.21
C GLY A 297 -29.23 12.15 -21.71
N GLY A 298 -28.06 12.11 -21.07
CA GLY A 298 -27.29 13.27 -20.63
C GLY A 298 -25.78 12.95 -20.70
N PRO A 299 -24.91 13.96 -20.83
CA PRO A 299 -23.59 13.84 -21.43
C PRO A 299 -22.57 13.17 -20.50
N ARG A 300 -21.59 12.52 -21.14
CA ARG A 300 -20.43 11.89 -20.50
C ARG A 300 -19.69 12.90 -19.61
N GLN A 301 -19.81 12.73 -18.29
CA GLN A 301 -18.87 13.32 -17.35
C GLN A 301 -17.53 12.57 -17.46
N ALA A 302 -16.45 13.34 -17.57
CA ALA A 302 -15.10 12.83 -17.43
C ALA A 302 -14.91 12.31 -16.01
N CYS A 303 -14.61 11.02 -15.86
CA CYS A 303 -14.14 10.45 -14.62
C CYS A 303 -12.70 10.94 -14.36
N ILE A 304 -12.49 11.57 -13.21
CA ILE A 304 -11.19 11.87 -12.58
C ILE A 304 -11.00 10.87 -11.45
#